data_AF-A0AB34P1Q6-F1
#
_entry.id   AF-A0AB34P1Q6-F1
#
_cell.length_a   1.000
_cell.length_b   1.000
_cell.length_c   1.000
_cell.angle_alpha   90.00
_cell.angle_beta   90.00
_cell.angle_gamma   90.00
#
_symmetry.space_group_name_H-M   'P 1'
#
loop_
_entity.id
_entity.type
_entity.pdbx_description
1 polymer ?
#
loop_
_entity_poly.entity_id
_entity_poly.type
_entity_poly.pdbx_seq_one_letter_code
_entity_poly.pdbx_strand_id
1 'polypeptide(L)'
;MKRKQLEELGLQEEQIKKIMDLNGEDIQNAKDKASASNAEILEENKALKSQMSERDKDLKKLRTQVKDNEDLTKQFNDLKSKYDKDTAGLTQKLAANRLNSAIDQSLSKAKVRNNKAIRGLLNMDEIKLDDDGNLTGLDDQIKSLHKSDAYLFDDGAKQNYNPENGNPPASDATQAMVDVFKGV
;
A
#
# COMPACT_ATOMS: atom_id res chain seq x y z
N MET A 1 -11.53 5.88 10.34
CA MET A 1 -12.43 5.43 11.42
C MET A 1 -13.89 5.55 10.96
N LYS A 2 -14.86 4.77 11.47
CA LYS A 2 -16.30 4.92 11.08
C LYS A 2 -17.16 5.45 12.24
N ARG A 3 -18.12 6.33 11.94
CA ARG A 3 -18.94 7.06 12.93
C ARG A 3 -19.70 6.11 13.84
N LYS A 4 -20.30 5.09 13.25
CA LYS A 4 -20.99 3.99 13.95
C LYS A 4 -20.12 3.27 14.98
N GLN A 5 -18.82 3.10 14.72
CA GLN A 5 -17.92 2.46 15.70
C GLN A 5 -17.74 3.32 16.95
N LEU A 6 -17.81 4.65 16.80
CA LEU A 6 -17.71 5.57 17.92
C LEU A 6 -19.05 5.66 18.68
N GLU A 7 -20.17 5.60 17.96
CA GLU A 7 -21.51 5.49 18.56
C GLU A 7 -21.67 4.19 19.37
N GLU A 8 -21.20 3.06 18.83
CA GLU A 8 -21.17 1.75 19.52
C GLU A 8 -20.29 1.74 20.78
N LEU A 9 -19.30 2.64 20.88
CA LEU A 9 -18.47 2.83 22.06
C LEU A 9 -19.12 3.73 23.12
N GLY A 10 -20.36 4.18 22.89
CA GLY A 10 -21.11 5.03 23.82
C GLY A 10 -20.68 6.50 23.82
N LEU A 11 -19.99 6.96 22.77
CA LEU A 11 -19.58 8.36 22.66
C LEU A 11 -20.76 9.24 22.25
N GLN A 12 -20.80 10.46 22.81
CA GLN A 12 -21.81 11.45 22.46
C GLN A 12 -21.53 12.06 21.08
N GLU A 13 -22.57 12.56 20.43
CA GLU A 13 -22.50 13.09 19.06
C GLU A 13 -21.42 14.17 18.88
N GLU A 14 -21.27 15.06 19.86
CA GLU A 14 -20.27 16.12 19.86
C GLU A 14 -18.83 15.57 19.97
N GLN A 15 -18.64 14.51 20.77
CA GLN A 15 -17.35 13.82 20.92
C GLN A 15 -16.99 13.07 19.64
N ILE A 16 -17.97 12.41 19.03
CA ILE A 16 -17.83 11.72 17.75
C ILE A 16 -17.43 12.70 16.66
N LYS A 17 -18.07 13.88 16.61
CA LYS A 17 -17.74 14.92 15.64
C LYS A 17 -16.28 15.38 15.79
N LYS A 18 -15.84 15.72 17.01
CA LYS A 18 -14.44 16.10 17.27
C LYS A 18 -13.43 15.01 16.89
N ILE A 19 -13.70 13.76 17.25
CA ILE A 19 -12.81 12.64 16.92
C ILE A 19 -12.73 12.44 15.40
N MET A 20 -13.84 12.60 14.69
CA MET A 20 -13.86 12.48 13.23
C MET A 20 -13.14 13.63 12.54
N ASP A 21 -13.30 14.85 13.03
CA ASP A 21 -12.59 16.02 12.51
C ASP A 21 -11.07 15.82 12.70
N LEU A 22 -10.63 15.42 13.90
CA LEU A 22 -9.22 15.10 14.18
C LEU A 22 -8.70 13.92 13.34
N ASN A 23 -9.48 12.85 13.19
CA ASN A 23 -9.07 11.70 12.38
C ASN A 23 -8.98 12.06 10.89
N GLY A 24 -9.86 12.94 10.40
CA GLY A 24 -9.81 13.46 9.04
C GLY A 24 -8.53 14.28 8.82
N GLU A 25 -8.21 15.16 9.76
CA GLU A 25 -6.99 15.97 9.74
C GLU A 25 -5.73 15.09 9.80
N ASP A 26 -5.68 14.09 10.68
CA ASP A 26 -4.56 13.14 10.78
C ASP A 26 -4.35 12.32 9.50
N ILE A 27 -5.44 11.84 8.90
CA ILE A 27 -5.38 11.10 7.63
C ILE A 27 -4.87 11.99 6.50
N GLN A 28 -5.37 13.23 6.43
CA GLN A 28 -4.94 14.20 5.42
C GLN A 28 -3.46 14.54 5.61
N ASN A 29 -3.03 14.82 6.84
CA ASN A 29 -1.64 15.07 7.19
C ASN A 29 -0.72 13.88 6.86
N ALA A 30 -1.17 12.65 7.13
CA ALA A 30 -0.43 11.44 6.78
C ALA A 30 -0.29 11.27 5.25
N LYS A 31 -1.36 11.58 4.50
CA LYS A 31 -1.38 11.54 3.03
C LYS A 31 -0.47 12.60 2.42
N ASP A 32 -0.47 13.79 2.98
CA ASP A 32 0.36 14.91 2.50
C ASP A 32 1.84 14.63 2.79
N LYS A 33 2.19 14.10 3.98
CA LYS A 33 3.55 13.63 4.29
C LYS A 33 4.01 12.51 3.36
N ALA A 34 3.15 11.54 3.06
CA ALA A 34 3.49 10.47 2.12
C ALA A 34 3.73 10.98 0.70
N SER A 35 2.89 11.94 0.24
CA SER A 35 3.04 12.57 -1.08
C SER A 35 4.33 13.40 -1.16
N ALA A 36 4.64 14.17 -0.11
CA ALA A 36 5.87 14.95 -0.01
C ALA A 36 7.13 14.06 0.00
N SER A 37 7.12 12.97 0.79
CA SER A 37 8.25 12.02 0.82
C SER A 37 8.49 11.36 -0.55
N ASN A 38 7.43 11.03 -1.30
CA ASN A 38 7.58 10.52 -2.66
C ASN A 38 8.17 11.57 -3.62
N ALA A 39 7.79 12.83 -3.48
CA ALA A 39 8.33 13.94 -4.27
C ALA A 39 9.82 14.23 -3.95
N GLU A 40 10.21 14.14 -2.68
CA GLU A 40 11.62 14.25 -2.25
C GLU A 40 12.46 13.11 -2.82
N ILE A 41 11.98 11.86 -2.72
CA ILE A 41 12.63 10.69 -3.33
C ILE A 41 12.73 10.86 -4.86
N LEU A 42 11.77 11.55 -5.48
CA LEU A 42 11.79 11.92 -6.89
C LEU A 42 12.94 12.84 -7.25
N GLU A 43 13.07 13.95 -6.54
CA GLU A 43 14.13 14.91 -6.79
C GLU A 43 15.51 14.37 -6.42
N GLU A 44 15.64 13.65 -5.31
CA GLU A 44 16.91 13.03 -4.92
C GLU A 44 17.40 12.05 -6.01
N ASN A 45 16.48 11.31 -6.64
CA ASN A 45 16.86 10.41 -7.74
C ASN A 45 17.28 11.13 -9.01
N LYS A 46 16.61 12.23 -9.37
CA LYS A 46 17.03 13.03 -10.53
C LYS A 46 18.40 13.65 -10.27
N ALA A 47 18.63 14.18 -9.07
CA ALA A 47 19.91 14.73 -8.65
C ALA A 47 21.02 13.66 -8.70
N LEU A 48 20.78 12.48 -8.14
CA LEU A 48 21.71 11.36 -8.20
C LEU A 48 22.00 10.97 -9.65
N LYS A 49 21.00 10.79 -10.50
CA LYS A 49 21.20 10.50 -11.93
C LYS A 49 22.04 11.57 -12.64
N SER A 50 21.83 12.84 -12.31
CA SER A 50 22.63 13.94 -12.86
C SER A 50 24.09 13.85 -12.44
N GLN A 51 24.35 13.66 -11.13
CA GLN A 51 25.70 13.47 -10.60
C GLN A 51 26.38 12.24 -11.21
N MET A 52 25.62 11.17 -11.49
CA MET A 52 26.17 9.98 -12.14
C MET A 52 26.63 10.29 -13.57
N SER A 53 25.83 11.04 -14.32
CA SER A 53 26.15 11.48 -15.68
C SER A 53 27.37 12.43 -15.71
N GLU A 54 27.47 13.35 -14.74
CA GLU A 54 28.63 14.24 -14.61
C GLU A 54 29.90 13.46 -14.29
N ARG A 55 29.85 12.57 -13.30
CA ARG A 55 30.97 11.68 -12.98
C ARG A 55 31.40 10.84 -14.17
N ASP A 56 30.48 10.33 -14.97
CA ASP A 56 30.80 9.59 -16.18
C ASP A 56 31.55 10.42 -17.22
N LYS A 57 31.22 11.72 -17.34
CA LYS A 57 31.96 12.66 -18.20
C LYS A 57 33.35 12.92 -17.65
N ASP A 58 33.48 13.17 -16.35
CA ASP A 58 34.76 13.40 -15.68
C ASP A 58 35.66 12.18 -15.76
N LEU A 59 35.08 10.99 -15.59
CA LEU A 59 35.73 9.73 -15.80
C LEU A 59 36.27 9.65 -17.24
N LYS A 60 35.44 9.85 -18.27
CA LYS A 60 35.90 9.82 -19.67
C LYS A 60 37.04 10.82 -19.91
N LYS A 61 36.96 12.02 -19.32
CA LYS A 61 38.00 13.04 -19.40
C LYS A 61 39.30 12.58 -18.72
N LEU A 62 39.23 12.02 -17.52
CA LEU A 62 40.40 11.50 -16.80
C LEU A 62 41.07 10.37 -17.57
N ARG A 63 40.29 9.43 -18.15
CA ARG A 63 40.83 8.38 -19.03
C ARG A 63 41.60 8.97 -20.22
N THR A 64 41.10 10.05 -20.83
CA THR A 64 41.81 10.69 -21.95
C THR A 64 43.11 11.37 -21.52
N GLN A 65 43.23 11.74 -20.23
CA GLN A 65 44.42 12.35 -19.64
C GLN A 65 45.45 11.32 -19.16
N VAL A 66 45.02 10.09 -18.82
CA VAL A 66 45.89 8.99 -18.34
C VAL A 66 46.23 8.01 -19.47
N LYS A 67 46.19 8.45 -20.74
CA LYS A 67 46.62 7.62 -21.87
C LYS A 67 48.02 7.07 -21.56
N ASP A 68 48.17 5.76 -21.75
CA ASP A 68 49.42 4.97 -21.60
C ASP A 68 49.60 4.15 -20.30
N ASN A 69 48.63 4.14 -19.38
CA ASN A 69 48.61 3.16 -18.28
C ASN A 69 47.45 2.15 -18.47
N GLU A 70 47.79 0.94 -18.91
CA GLU A 70 46.84 -0.15 -19.17
C GLU A 70 46.05 -0.55 -17.93
N ASP A 71 46.70 -0.63 -16.77
CA ASP A 71 46.05 -1.00 -15.50
C ASP A 71 45.02 0.04 -15.07
N LEU A 72 45.38 1.33 -15.15
CA LEU A 72 44.45 2.44 -14.88
C LEU A 72 43.31 2.48 -15.90
N THR A 73 43.58 2.18 -17.17
CA THR A 73 42.55 2.08 -18.21
C THR A 73 41.59 0.93 -17.95
N LYS A 74 42.06 -0.18 -17.39
CA LYS A 74 41.25 -1.35 -17.05
C LYS A 74 40.36 -1.07 -15.84
N GLN A 75 40.93 -0.58 -14.74
CA GLN A 75 40.19 -0.18 -13.54
C GLN A 75 39.13 0.86 -13.84
N PHE A 76 39.44 1.80 -14.74
CA PHE A 76 38.51 2.79 -15.23
C PHE A 76 37.26 2.17 -15.89
N ASN A 77 37.45 1.24 -16.82
CA ASN A 77 36.34 0.58 -17.51
C ASN A 77 35.50 -0.26 -16.58
N ASP A 78 36.13 -0.97 -15.65
CA ASP A 78 35.44 -1.78 -14.64
C ASP A 78 34.60 -0.89 -13.73
N LEU A 79 35.16 0.23 -13.26
CA LEU A 79 34.45 1.18 -12.42
C LEU A 79 33.27 1.82 -13.16
N LYS A 80 33.47 2.20 -14.43
CA LYS A 80 32.42 2.74 -15.30
C LYS A 80 31.28 1.74 -15.48
N SER A 81 31.60 0.48 -15.81
CA SER A 81 30.60 -0.58 -16.02
C SER A 81 29.84 -0.91 -14.73
N LYS A 82 30.54 -0.96 -13.59
CA LYS A 82 29.89 -1.15 -12.29
C LYS A 82 28.91 -0.02 -12.00
N TYR A 83 29.32 1.21 -12.26
CA TYR A 83 28.48 2.37 -12.00
C TYR A 83 27.24 2.40 -12.88
N ASP A 84 27.38 2.13 -14.19
CA ASP A 84 26.25 2.01 -15.11
C ASP A 84 25.23 0.95 -14.65
N LYS A 85 25.71 -0.20 -14.19
CA LYS A 85 24.86 -1.27 -13.65
C LYS A 85 24.17 -0.83 -12.35
N ASP A 86 24.91 -0.18 -11.45
CA ASP A 86 24.37 0.31 -10.19
C ASP A 86 23.29 1.39 -10.45
N THR A 87 23.51 2.31 -11.41
CA THR A 87 22.53 3.33 -11.83
C THR A 87 21.25 2.69 -12.36
N ALA A 88 21.39 1.73 -13.27
CA ALA A 88 20.26 1.06 -13.89
C ALA A 88 19.45 0.29 -12.84
N GLY A 89 20.13 -0.44 -11.95
CA GLY A 89 19.49 -1.18 -10.87
C GLY A 89 18.77 -0.29 -9.86
N LEU A 90 19.38 0.84 -9.46
CA LEU A 90 18.73 1.83 -8.59
C LEU A 90 17.52 2.44 -9.26
N THR A 91 17.64 2.84 -10.52
CA THR A 91 16.53 3.42 -11.30
C THR A 91 15.35 2.45 -11.38
N GLN A 92 15.62 1.17 -11.65
CA GLN A 92 14.58 0.15 -11.72
C GLN A 92 13.94 -0.11 -10.36
N LYS A 93 14.73 -0.25 -9.29
CA LYS A 93 14.20 -0.41 -7.92
C LYS A 93 13.31 0.76 -7.52
N LEU A 94 13.70 1.97 -7.92
CA LEU A 94 12.94 3.14 -7.56
C LEU A 94 11.63 3.27 -8.33
N ALA A 95 11.65 2.97 -9.63
CA ALA A 95 10.44 2.87 -10.44
C ALA A 95 9.49 1.81 -9.86
N ALA A 96 10.02 0.63 -9.48
CA ALA A 96 9.25 -0.43 -8.84
C ALA A 96 8.67 0.01 -7.48
N ASN A 97 9.44 0.69 -6.64
CA ASN A 97 8.95 1.21 -5.36
C ASN A 97 7.84 2.23 -5.55
N ARG A 98 7.95 3.14 -6.51
CA ARG A 98 6.89 4.11 -6.82
C ARG A 98 5.61 3.42 -7.28
N LEU A 99 5.74 2.50 -8.22
CA LEU A 99 4.62 1.72 -8.72
C LEU A 99 3.93 0.97 -7.57
N ASN A 100 4.70 0.28 -6.74
CA ASN A 100 4.19 -0.46 -5.58
C ASN A 100 3.47 0.45 -4.59
N SER A 101 4.07 1.59 -4.22
CA SER A 101 3.46 2.56 -3.30
C SER A 101 2.16 3.15 -3.85
N ALA A 102 2.12 3.48 -5.14
CA ALA A 102 0.90 3.95 -5.78
C ALA A 102 -0.20 2.87 -5.76
N ILE A 103 0.17 1.61 -6.02
CA ILE A 103 -0.76 0.46 -5.99
C ILE A 103 -1.30 0.30 -4.57
N ASP A 104 -0.45 0.31 -3.54
CA ASP A 104 -0.88 0.20 -2.14
C ASP A 104 -1.85 1.32 -1.75
N GLN A 105 -1.60 2.53 -2.21
CA GLN A 105 -2.48 3.67 -1.94
C GLN A 105 -3.84 3.47 -2.61
N SER A 106 -3.88 2.98 -3.86
CA SER A 106 -5.14 2.69 -4.56
C SER A 106 -5.91 1.53 -3.91
N LEU A 107 -5.25 0.44 -3.55
CA LEU A 107 -5.86 -0.69 -2.84
C LEU A 107 -6.44 -0.27 -1.48
N SER A 108 -5.74 0.61 -0.77
CA SER A 108 -6.23 1.17 0.50
C SER A 108 -7.49 2.02 0.29
N LYS A 109 -7.55 2.83 -0.78
CA LYS A 109 -8.76 3.59 -1.16
C LYS A 109 -9.92 2.66 -1.52
N ALA A 110 -9.64 1.54 -2.17
CA ALA A 110 -10.61 0.50 -2.53
C ALA A 110 -11.08 -0.35 -1.33
N LYS A 111 -10.60 -0.07 -0.10
CA LYS A 111 -10.98 -0.77 1.15
C LYS A 111 -10.75 -2.28 1.07
N VAL A 112 -9.63 -2.66 0.48
CA VAL A 112 -9.18 -4.04 0.43
C VAL A 112 -8.86 -4.53 1.84
N ARG A 113 -9.32 -5.74 2.19
CA ARG A 113 -9.07 -6.35 3.50
C ARG A 113 -7.62 -6.75 3.70
N ASN A 114 -6.96 -7.20 2.63
CA ASN A 114 -5.55 -7.60 2.65
C ASN A 114 -4.85 -7.22 1.33
N ASN A 115 -4.14 -6.10 1.34
CA ASN A 115 -3.43 -5.59 0.16
C ASN A 115 -2.41 -6.60 -0.39
N LYS A 116 -1.75 -7.38 0.48
CA LYS A 116 -0.79 -8.41 0.06
C LYS A 116 -1.46 -9.55 -0.70
N ALA A 117 -2.65 -9.97 -0.29
CA ALA A 117 -3.40 -11.01 -0.96
C ALA A 117 -3.89 -10.56 -2.33
N ILE A 118 -4.50 -9.37 -2.42
CA ILE A 118 -4.99 -8.83 -3.70
C ILE A 118 -3.85 -8.59 -4.69
N ARG A 119 -2.67 -8.13 -4.22
CA ARG A 119 -1.50 -7.96 -5.08
C ARG A 119 -1.13 -9.21 -5.87
N GLY A 120 -1.31 -10.41 -5.30
CA GLY A 120 -1.02 -11.66 -6.00
C GLY A 120 -2.02 -11.99 -7.12
N LEU A 121 -3.17 -11.31 -7.16
CA LEU A 121 -4.22 -11.48 -8.15
C LEU A 121 -4.19 -10.39 -9.23
N LEU A 122 -3.36 -9.36 -9.06
CA LEU A 122 -3.21 -8.27 -10.02
C LEU A 122 -2.25 -8.66 -11.13
N ASN A 123 -2.59 -8.30 -12.37
CA ASN A 123 -1.67 -8.36 -13.49
C ASN A 123 -0.79 -7.10 -13.49
N MET A 124 0.41 -7.23 -12.91
CA MET A 124 1.36 -6.13 -12.77
C MET A 124 1.89 -5.59 -14.11
N ASP A 125 1.85 -6.39 -15.18
CA ASP A 125 2.34 -5.97 -16.51
C ASP A 125 1.40 -4.98 -17.20
N GLU A 126 0.12 -4.99 -16.82
CA GLU A 126 -0.90 -4.08 -17.33
C GLU A 126 -1.04 -2.79 -16.51
N ILE A 127 -0.40 -2.73 -15.33
CA ILE A 127 -0.47 -1.57 -14.45
C ILE A 127 0.67 -0.61 -14.80
N LYS A 128 0.32 0.59 -15.25
CA LYS A 128 1.31 1.63 -15.57
C LYS A 128 1.09 2.85 -14.70
N LEU A 129 2.21 3.37 -14.19
CA LEU A 129 2.27 4.67 -13.52
C LEU A 129 2.64 5.73 -14.56
N ASP A 130 1.79 6.74 -14.74
CA ASP A 130 2.09 7.88 -15.58
C ASP A 130 2.99 8.90 -14.87
N ASP A 131 3.46 9.92 -15.61
CA ASP A 131 4.34 10.96 -15.09
C ASP A 131 3.66 11.85 -14.03
N ASP A 132 2.33 11.88 -14.01
CA ASP A 132 1.51 12.61 -13.03
C ASP A 132 1.25 11.78 -11.75
N GLY A 133 1.73 10.53 -11.70
CA GLY A 133 1.59 9.64 -10.56
C GLY A 133 0.25 8.90 -10.49
N ASN A 134 -0.54 8.90 -11.57
CA ASN A 134 -1.77 8.12 -11.67
C ASN A 134 -1.49 6.71 -12.20
N LEU A 135 -2.29 5.76 -11.73
CA LEU A 135 -2.24 4.38 -12.19
C LEU A 135 -3.31 4.15 -13.25
N THR A 136 -2.90 3.55 -14.36
CA THR A 136 -3.78 3.03 -15.40
C THR A 136 -3.84 1.50 -15.32
N GLY A 137 -4.96 0.90 -15.73
CA GLY A 137 -5.17 -0.56 -15.71
C GLY A 137 -5.55 -1.14 -14.34
N LEU A 138 -5.16 -0.51 -13.23
CA LEU A 138 -5.46 -1.03 -11.89
C LEU A 138 -6.96 -0.95 -11.52
N ASP A 139 -7.63 0.15 -11.84
CA ASP A 139 -9.04 0.35 -11.43
C ASP A 139 -9.98 -0.71 -12.03
N ASP A 140 -9.74 -1.11 -13.28
CA ASP A 140 -10.56 -2.12 -13.94
C ASP A 140 -10.31 -3.52 -13.36
N GLN A 141 -9.05 -3.83 -13.02
CA GLN A 141 -8.72 -5.06 -12.30
C GLN A 141 -9.35 -5.09 -10.91
N ILE A 142 -9.31 -3.99 -10.15
CA ILE A 142 -9.97 -3.88 -8.83
C ILE A 142 -11.47 -4.11 -8.96
N LYS A 143 -12.14 -3.50 -9.95
CA LYS A 143 -13.57 -3.70 -10.20
C LYS A 143 -13.90 -5.14 -10.58
N SER A 144 -13.04 -5.78 -11.38
CA SER A 144 -13.21 -7.18 -11.75
C SER A 144 -13.08 -8.09 -10.52
N LEU A 145 -12.04 -7.88 -9.71
CA LEU A 145 -11.81 -8.61 -8.46
C LEU A 145 -12.92 -8.38 -7.43
N HIS A 146 -13.49 -7.18 -7.38
CA HIS A 146 -14.64 -6.90 -6.52
C HIS A 146 -15.86 -7.75 -6.90
N LYS A 147 -16.07 -8.01 -8.19
CA LYS A 147 -17.15 -8.88 -8.69
C LYS A 147 -16.89 -10.37 -8.47
N SER A 148 -15.67 -10.85 -8.72
CA SER A 148 -15.33 -12.27 -8.57
C SER A 148 -15.09 -12.67 -7.11
N ASP A 149 -14.44 -11.80 -6.36
CA ASP A 149 -13.87 -12.09 -5.03
C ASP A 149 -14.26 -11.00 -4.02
N ALA A 150 -15.55 -10.66 -3.95
CA ALA A 150 -16.10 -9.62 -3.09
C ALA A 150 -15.65 -9.75 -1.62
N TYR A 151 -15.41 -10.97 -1.14
CA TYR A 151 -14.92 -11.24 0.22
C TYR A 151 -13.56 -10.58 0.53
N LEU A 152 -12.75 -10.26 -0.48
CA LEU A 152 -11.46 -9.56 -0.33
C LEU A 152 -11.63 -8.07 -0.03
N PHE A 153 -12.85 -7.53 -0.17
CA PHE A 153 -13.18 -6.13 0.00
C PHE A 153 -14.03 -5.91 1.25
N ASP A 154 -13.84 -4.77 1.90
CA ASP A 154 -14.71 -4.32 2.99
C ASP A 154 -15.80 -3.37 2.48
N ASP A 155 -16.90 -3.96 2.01
CA ASP A 155 -18.13 -3.23 1.68
C ASP A 155 -18.83 -2.65 2.91
N GLY A 156 -18.36 -2.97 4.12
CA GLY A 156 -18.90 -2.44 5.37
C GLY A 156 -20.21 -3.11 5.81
N ALA A 157 -20.63 -4.20 5.17
CA ALA A 157 -21.72 -5.03 5.64
C ALA A 157 -21.23 -5.91 6.80
N LYS A 158 -21.65 -5.57 8.02
CA LYS A 158 -21.55 -6.48 9.18
C LYS A 158 -22.87 -7.23 9.32
N GLN A 159 -22.82 -8.56 9.36
CA GLN A 159 -23.93 -9.37 9.87
C GLN A 159 -24.06 -9.04 11.36
N ASN A 160 -25.18 -8.42 11.76
CA ASN A 160 -25.48 -8.23 13.19
C ASN A 160 -25.74 -9.60 13.80
N TYR A 161 -24.70 -10.23 14.33
CA TYR A 161 -24.86 -11.39 15.20
C TYR A 161 -25.26 -10.88 16.58
N ASN A 162 -26.55 -10.96 16.87
CA ASN A 162 -27.11 -10.64 18.18
C ASN A 162 -27.42 -11.98 18.88
N PRO A 163 -26.46 -12.61 19.59
CA PRO A 163 -26.83 -13.70 20.49
C PRO A 163 -27.79 -13.10 21.52
N GLU A 164 -28.88 -13.80 21.87
CA GLU A 164 -30.01 -13.27 22.66
C GLU A 164 -29.62 -12.70 24.06
N ASN A 165 -28.82 -11.65 24.17
CA ASN A 165 -28.34 -11.05 25.42
C ASN A 165 -27.80 -12.05 26.46
N GLY A 166 -27.30 -13.21 26.03
CA GLY A 166 -26.88 -14.28 26.95
C GLY A 166 -28.03 -14.95 27.71
N ASN A 167 -29.29 -14.76 27.28
CA ASN A 167 -30.39 -15.58 27.77
C ASN A 167 -30.21 -17.01 27.28
N PRO A 168 -30.23 -18.01 28.17
CA PRO A 168 -30.36 -19.39 27.76
C PRO A 168 -31.71 -19.57 27.03
N PRO A 169 -31.80 -20.52 26.08
CA PRO A 169 -33.07 -20.82 25.41
C PRO A 169 -34.15 -21.10 26.46
N ALA A 170 -35.32 -20.49 26.29
CA ALA A 170 -36.43 -20.48 27.27
C ALA A 170 -37.07 -21.85 27.55
N SER A 171 -36.46 -22.93 27.11
CA SER A 171 -36.82 -24.28 27.51
C SER A 171 -35.53 -25.01 27.86
N ASP A 172 -35.31 -25.24 29.15
CA ASP A 172 -34.42 -26.30 29.59
C ASP A 172 -35.04 -27.62 29.05
N ALA A 173 -34.56 -28.07 27.89
CA ALA A 173 -35.05 -29.29 27.25
C ALA A 173 -34.90 -30.50 28.19
N THR A 174 -33.95 -30.42 29.11
CA THR A 174 -33.76 -31.39 30.20
C THR A 174 -34.90 -31.33 31.22
N GLN A 175 -35.35 -30.13 31.62
CA GLN A 175 -36.51 -29.97 32.52
C GLN A 175 -37.82 -30.41 31.85
N ALA A 176 -38.01 -30.10 30.56
CA ALA A 176 -39.18 -30.56 29.80
C ALA A 176 -39.25 -32.09 29.69
N MET A 177 -38.11 -32.78 29.52
CA MET A 177 -38.07 -34.24 29.56
C MET A 177 -38.32 -34.81 30.96
N VAL A 178 -37.80 -34.15 32.01
CA VAL A 178 -38.03 -34.54 33.41
C VAL A 178 -39.51 -34.42 33.79
N ASP A 179 -40.20 -33.38 33.36
CA ASP A 179 -41.62 -33.16 33.67
C ASP A 179 -42.53 -34.14 32.90
N VAL A 180 -42.17 -34.51 31.67
CA VAL A 180 -42.83 -35.60 30.93
C VAL A 180 -42.66 -36.94 31.63
N PHE A 181 -41.52 -37.19 32.27
CA PHE A 181 -41.25 -38.44 33.00
C PHE A 181 -41.85 -38.45 34.41
N LYS A 182 -42.11 -37.29 35.01
CA LYS A 182 -42.69 -37.15 36.35
C LYS A 182 -44.22 -37.17 36.39
N GLY A 183 -44.89 -36.98 35.27
CA GLY A 183 -46.33 -37.25 35.11
C GLY A 183 -47.22 -36.66 36.21
N VAL A 184 -47.39 -35.33 36.21
CA VAL A 184 -48.31 -34.50 37.04
C VAL A 184 -48.22 -34.71 38.54
#